data_AF-A0A7S3ADY1-F1
#
_entry.id   AF-A0A7S3ADY1-F1
#
_cell.length_a   1.000
_cell.length_b   1.000
_cell.length_c   1.000
_cell.angle_alpha   90.00
_cell.angle_beta   90.00
_cell.angle_gamma   90.00
#
_symmetry.space_group_name_H-M   'P 1'
#
loop_
_entity.id
_entity.type
_entity.pdbx_description
1 polymer ?
#
loop_
_entity_poly.entity_id
_entity_poly.type
_entity_poly.pdbx_seq_one_letter_code
_entity_poly.pdbx_strand_id
1 'polypeptide(L)'
;RCGPIRVASMSRSGSEAGAARAGEVGEADAEEAVEAAALHFALLALVDVEEGTELCISYTSTACGPSERQEHLSEHFGFSCDCERCRCDDPLRELELGEAFDAMRCVNEDCGTGYGVESAAGWRRCVHCGRQWHMDDVDSD
;
A
#
# COMPACT_ATOMS: atom_id res chain seq x y z
N ARG A 1 15.64 -8.96 2.02
CA ARG A 1 14.36 -9.61 2.39
C ARG A 1 13.37 -8.50 2.68
N CYS A 2 12.17 -8.57 2.10
CA CYS A 2 11.06 -7.70 2.49
C CYS A 2 10.03 -8.63 3.13
N GLY A 3 9.66 -8.41 4.39
CA GLY A 3 8.58 -9.18 5.02
C GLY A 3 7.20 -8.66 4.59
N PRO A 4 6.10 -9.26 5.05
CA PRO A 4 4.80 -8.60 5.00
C PRO A 4 4.92 -7.20 5.63
N ILE A 5 4.37 -6.18 4.99
CA ILE A 5 4.37 -4.82 5.55
C ILE A 5 3.47 -4.85 6.78
N ARG A 6 4.07 -4.97 7.96
CA ARG A 6 3.34 -4.96 9.24
C ARG A 6 3.33 -3.56 9.87
N VAL A 7 4.02 -2.60 9.26
CA VAL A 7 4.17 -1.23 9.74
C VAL A 7 4.22 -0.28 8.54
N ALA A 8 3.22 0.60 8.37
CA ALA A 8 3.33 1.79 7.51
C ALA A 8 2.19 2.79 7.73
N SER A 9 2.40 3.74 8.62
CA SER A 9 1.88 5.10 8.50
C SER A 9 3.00 6.04 8.91
N MET A 10 3.50 6.83 7.96
CA MET A 10 4.47 7.89 8.21
C MET A 10 3.70 9.20 8.33
N SER A 11 3.46 9.65 9.56
CA SER A 11 2.87 10.96 9.80
C SER A 11 3.99 11.99 9.96
N ARG A 12 4.09 12.95 9.03
CA ARG A 12 4.82 14.21 9.30
C ARG A 12 3.84 15.15 10.00
N SER A 13 3.85 15.18 11.34
CA SER A 13 3.15 16.23 12.05
C SER A 13 4.01 17.50 12.02
N GLY A 14 3.73 18.41 11.09
CA GLY A 14 4.00 19.82 11.33
C GLY A 14 3.06 20.25 12.44
N SER A 15 3.59 20.73 13.56
CA SER A 15 2.78 21.15 14.70
C SER A 15 1.88 22.31 14.29
N GLU A 16 0.59 22.06 14.08
CA GLU A 16 -0.40 23.14 14.11
C GLU A 16 -0.56 23.59 15.56
N ALA A 17 -0.23 24.86 15.79
CA ALA A 17 -0.20 25.51 17.07
C ALA A 17 -1.56 25.40 17.78
N GLY A 18 -1.61 24.58 18.83
CA GLY A 18 -2.65 24.64 19.85
C GLY A 18 -2.42 25.89 20.71
N ALA A 19 -3.16 26.95 20.43
CA ALA A 19 -3.20 28.18 21.20
C ALA A 19 -3.66 27.90 22.65
N ALA A 20 -2.70 27.76 23.57
CA ALA A 20 -2.95 27.80 25.01
C ALA A 20 -2.19 29.00 25.61
N ARG A 21 -2.93 30.09 25.75
CA ARG A 21 -2.71 31.29 26.59
C ARG A 21 -1.35 31.34 27.31
N ALA A 22 -0.42 32.12 26.77
CA ALA A 22 0.75 32.59 27.50
C ALA A 22 0.35 33.73 28.44
N GLY A 23 0.53 33.48 29.75
CA GLY A 23 0.74 34.56 30.70
C GLY A 23 2.07 35.26 30.41
N GLU A 24 2.12 36.53 30.78
CA GLU A 24 3.22 37.47 30.54
C GLU A 24 4.59 36.89 30.95
N VAL A 25 5.50 36.75 29.98
CA VAL A 25 6.93 36.54 30.21
C VAL A 25 7.72 37.53 29.37
N GLY A 26 8.68 38.18 30.03
CA GLY A 26 9.41 39.36 29.57
C GLY A 26 10.36 39.11 28.39
N GLU A 27 10.79 40.23 27.81
CA GLU A 27 11.60 40.43 26.59
C GLU A 27 12.99 39.77 26.52
N ALA A 28 13.28 38.71 27.28
CA ALA A 28 14.61 38.08 27.30
C ALA A 28 14.73 36.76 26.51
N ASP A 29 13.64 36.12 26.08
CA ASP A 29 13.70 34.74 25.54
C ASP A 29 13.43 34.64 24.02
N ALA A 30 13.52 35.74 23.28
CA ALA A 30 13.26 35.74 21.82
C ALA A 30 14.41 35.14 20.98
N GLU A 31 15.62 34.98 21.55
CA GLU A 31 16.79 34.47 20.80
C GLU A 31 16.98 32.96 20.87
N GLU A 32 16.18 32.24 21.66
CA GLU A 32 16.21 30.76 21.77
C GLU A 32 14.97 30.09 21.12
N ALA A 33 14.25 30.81 20.24
CA ALA A 33 13.08 30.29 19.52
C ALA A 33 13.42 29.69 18.15
N VAL A 34 14.65 29.21 17.98
CA VAL A 34 15.05 28.31 16.87
C VAL A 34 15.50 26.97 17.44
N GLU A 35 14.85 26.52 18.52
CA GLU A 35 14.99 25.15 18.95
C GLU A 35 14.31 24.27 17.91
N ALA A 36 15.15 23.62 17.11
CA ALA A 36 14.82 22.89 15.91
C ALA A 36 13.53 22.09 16.09
N ALA A 37 12.56 22.31 15.20
CA ALA A 37 11.42 21.42 15.03
C ALA A 37 11.96 20.00 14.87
N ALA A 38 12.01 19.26 15.98
CA ALA A 38 12.64 17.96 16.02
C ALA A 38 11.87 17.06 15.06
N LEU A 39 12.58 16.55 14.05
CA LEU A 39 12.05 15.57 13.11
C LEU A 39 11.77 14.29 13.88
N HIS A 40 10.55 14.16 14.36
CA HIS A 40 10.05 12.94 14.97
C HIS A 40 9.60 12.00 13.85
N PHE A 41 10.11 10.77 13.85
CA PHE A 41 9.56 9.69 13.05
C PHE A 41 8.81 8.74 13.99
N ALA A 42 7.62 8.32 13.57
CA ALA A 42 6.81 7.34 14.27
C ALA A 42 6.62 6.13 13.35
N LEU A 43 6.67 4.94 13.94
CA LEU A 43 6.33 3.68 13.29
C LEU A 43 5.03 3.17 13.90
N LEU A 44 4.02 2.99 13.05
CA LEU A 44 2.69 2.54 13.43
C LEU A 44 2.44 1.13 12.88
N ALA A 45 2.14 0.20 13.78
CA ALA A 45 1.72 -1.14 13.39
C ALA A 45 0.36 -1.08 12.69
N LEU A 46 0.26 -1.72 11.53
CA LEU A 46 -0.99 -1.80 10.75
C LEU A 46 -1.79 -3.06 11.06
N VAL A 47 -1.18 -3.99 11.78
CA VAL A 47 -1.71 -5.30 12.16
C VAL A 47 -1.21 -5.64 13.56
N ASP A 48 -1.86 -6.60 14.21
CA ASP A 48 -1.32 -7.18 15.45
C ASP A 48 0.03 -7.85 15.18
N VAL A 49 0.99 -7.62 16.07
CA VAL A 49 2.35 -8.15 15.96
C VAL A 49 2.68 -8.93 17.22
N GLU A 50 2.92 -10.23 17.06
CA GLU A 50 3.37 -11.10 18.14
C GLU A 50 4.82 -10.79 18.54
N GLU A 51 5.13 -10.95 19.82
CA GLU A 51 6.49 -10.75 20.33
C GLU A 51 7.51 -11.63 19.59
N GLY A 52 8.68 -11.06 19.28
CA GLY A 52 9.74 -11.74 18.52
C GLY A 52 9.54 -11.72 17.00
N THR A 53 8.42 -11.18 16.50
CA THR A 53 8.20 -10.97 15.06
C THR A 53 9.07 -9.83 14.53
N GLU A 54 9.70 -10.03 13.37
CA GLU A 54 10.41 -8.97 12.65
C GLU A 54 9.44 -7.87 12.16
N LEU A 55 9.78 -6.61 12.44
CA LEU A 55 9.07 -5.46 11.91
C LEU A 55 9.60 -5.07 10.53
N CYS A 56 8.73 -4.98 9.54
CA CYS A 56 9.09 -4.62 8.18
C CYS A 56 8.30 -3.40 7.68
N ILE A 57 9.00 -2.52 6.93
CA ILE A 57 8.43 -1.37 6.20
C ILE A 57 8.66 -1.57 4.69
N SER A 58 7.86 -0.89 3.87
CA SER A 58 8.06 -0.91 2.41
C SER A 58 9.13 0.09 1.98
N TYR A 59 10.07 -0.34 1.14
CA TYR A 59 11.05 0.55 0.52
C TYR A 59 10.57 1.15 -0.81
N THR A 60 9.49 0.59 -1.36
CA THR A 60 8.87 1.02 -2.61
C THR A 60 7.43 1.45 -2.36
N SER A 61 6.79 2.04 -3.37
CA SER A 61 5.34 2.21 -3.36
C SER A 61 4.63 0.85 -3.23
N THR A 62 3.53 0.81 -2.48
CA THR A 62 2.70 -0.39 -2.33
C THR A 62 1.86 -0.68 -3.57
N ALA A 63 1.64 0.33 -4.42
CA ALA A 63 0.90 0.27 -5.67
C ALA A 63 1.66 -0.43 -6.82
N CYS A 64 3.00 -0.46 -6.75
CA CYS A 64 3.81 -1.17 -7.74
C CYS A 64 3.48 -2.66 -7.75
N GLY A 65 3.47 -3.26 -8.95
CA GLY A 65 3.38 -4.71 -9.10
C GLY A 65 4.68 -5.42 -8.67
N PRO A 66 4.70 -6.76 -8.72
CA PRO A 66 5.83 -7.56 -8.25
C PRO A 66 7.08 -7.34 -9.08
N SER A 67 6.92 -7.32 -10.42
CA SER A 67 8.01 -7.12 -11.37
C SER A 67 8.68 -5.77 -11.20
N GLU A 68 7.89 -4.68 -11.20
CA GLU A 68 8.39 -3.32 -10.97
C GLU A 68 9.09 -3.20 -9.60
N ARG A 69 8.55 -3.85 -8.58
CA ARG A 69 9.17 -3.87 -7.24
C ARG A 69 10.52 -4.58 -7.24
N GLN A 70 10.63 -5.71 -7.92
CA GLN A 70 11.88 -6.47 -8.01
C GLN A 70 12.95 -5.66 -8.75
N GLU A 71 12.59 -5.02 -9.86
CA GLU A 71 13.46 -4.13 -10.61
C GLU A 71 13.98 -3.01 -9.69
N HIS A 72 13.09 -2.24 -9.08
CA HIS A 72 13.45 -1.14 -8.18
C HIS A 72 14.34 -1.57 -7.01
N LEU A 73 14.02 -2.70 -6.36
CA LEU A 73 14.80 -3.20 -5.23
C LEU A 73 16.18 -3.73 -5.66
N SER A 74 16.27 -4.32 -6.84
CA SER A 74 17.54 -4.80 -7.38
C SER A 74 18.45 -3.64 -7.79
N GLU A 75 17.89 -2.60 -8.42
CA GLU A 75 18.63 -1.46 -8.92
C GLU A 75 19.12 -0.54 -7.80
N HIS A 76 18.24 -0.22 -6.84
CA HIS A 76 18.55 0.78 -5.81
C HIS A 76 19.10 0.17 -4.51
N PHE A 77 18.80 -1.09 -4.22
CA PHE A 77 19.15 -1.73 -2.95
C PHE A 77 19.95 -3.03 -3.11
N GLY A 78 20.13 -3.52 -4.35
CA GLY A 78 21.00 -4.66 -4.64
C GLY A 78 20.49 -6.01 -4.12
N PHE A 79 19.17 -6.18 -3.92
CA PHE A 79 18.60 -7.46 -3.49
C PHE A 79 17.32 -7.83 -4.24
N SER A 80 17.04 -9.13 -4.34
CA SER A 80 15.76 -9.65 -4.82
C SER A 80 14.84 -9.94 -3.63
N CYS A 81 13.60 -9.47 -3.73
CA CYS A 81 12.58 -9.59 -2.70
C CYS A 81 12.00 -11.01 -2.65
N ASP A 82 11.91 -11.59 -1.47
CA ASP A 82 11.33 -12.91 -1.22
C ASP A 82 10.06 -12.80 -0.35
N CYS A 83 9.32 -11.69 -0.41
CA CYS A 83 8.08 -11.55 0.37
C CYS A 83 6.96 -12.45 -0.18
N GLU A 84 5.90 -12.67 0.61
CA GLU A 84 4.73 -13.46 0.16
C GLU A 84 4.10 -12.92 -1.12
N ARG A 85 4.06 -11.58 -1.26
CA ARG A 85 3.63 -10.90 -2.50
C ARG A 85 4.53 -11.32 -3.67
N CYS A 86 5.83 -11.03 -3.60
CA CYS A 86 6.78 -11.36 -4.67
C CYS A 86 6.97 -12.87 -4.96
N ARG A 87 6.49 -13.77 -4.09
CA ARG A 87 6.46 -15.23 -4.34
C ARG A 87 5.12 -15.73 -4.87
N CYS A 88 4.12 -14.85 -4.99
CA CYS A 88 2.78 -15.21 -5.41
C CYS A 88 2.75 -15.35 -6.94
N ASP A 89 2.62 -16.57 -7.44
CA ASP A 89 2.45 -16.82 -8.88
C ASP A 89 0.99 -16.63 -9.35
N ASP A 90 0.11 -16.11 -8.49
CA ASP A 90 -1.29 -15.84 -8.83
C ASP A 90 -1.45 -14.41 -9.36
N PRO A 91 -1.57 -14.22 -10.69
CA PRO A 91 -1.75 -12.90 -11.27
C PRO A 91 -3.01 -12.20 -10.77
N LEU A 92 -4.01 -12.93 -10.25
CA LEU A 92 -5.24 -12.34 -9.70
C LEU A 92 -5.04 -11.67 -8.34
N ARG A 93 -4.00 -12.05 -7.59
CA ARG A 93 -3.68 -11.47 -6.27
C ARG A 93 -2.73 -10.30 -6.35
N GLU A 94 -2.09 -10.11 -7.51
CA GLU A 94 -1.07 -9.08 -7.73
C GLU A 94 -1.42 -8.22 -8.95
N LEU A 95 -2.67 -7.75 -8.99
CA LEU A 95 -3.08 -6.74 -9.94
C LEU A 95 -2.36 -5.43 -9.65
N GLU A 96 -1.77 -4.86 -10.70
CA GLU A 96 -1.30 -3.48 -10.63
C GLU A 96 -2.49 -2.54 -10.50
N LEU A 97 -2.27 -1.38 -9.89
CA LEU A 97 -3.35 -0.44 -9.62
C LEU A 97 -4.09 -0.03 -10.92
N GLY A 98 -3.37 0.04 -12.06
CA GLY A 98 -3.98 0.27 -13.37
C GLY A 98 -4.93 -0.85 -13.81
N GLU A 99 -4.48 -2.11 -13.71
CA GLU A 99 -5.29 -3.28 -14.04
C GLU A 99 -6.52 -3.42 -13.12
N ALA A 100 -6.40 -2.94 -11.88
CA ALA A 100 -7.50 -2.94 -10.91
C ALA A 100 -8.59 -1.94 -11.26
N PHE A 101 -8.25 -0.81 -11.90
CA PHE A 101 -9.23 0.15 -12.38
C PHE A 101 -9.97 -0.35 -13.64
N ASP A 102 -9.31 -1.13 -14.48
CA ASP A 102 -9.93 -1.76 -15.66
C ASP A 102 -10.70 -3.05 -15.33
N ALA A 103 -10.67 -3.48 -14.06
CA ALA A 103 -11.37 -4.67 -13.60
C ALA A 103 -12.90 -4.47 -13.65
N MET A 104 -13.59 -5.38 -14.32
CA MET A 104 -15.04 -5.35 -14.46
C MET A 104 -15.72 -6.12 -13.33
N ARG A 105 -16.97 -5.78 -12.98
CA ARG A 105 -17.73 -6.61 -12.03
C ARG A 105 -17.88 -8.03 -12.56
N CYS A 106 -17.79 -9.02 -11.68
CA CYS A 106 -18.06 -10.41 -12.03
C CYS A 106 -19.50 -10.59 -12.51
N VAL A 107 -19.67 -11.31 -13.62
CA VAL A 107 -20.99 -11.66 -14.19
C VAL A 107 -21.74 -12.70 -13.37
N ASN A 108 -21.10 -13.33 -12.37
CA ASN A 108 -21.78 -14.25 -11.48
C ASN A 108 -22.54 -13.46 -10.41
N GLU A 109 -23.87 -13.51 -10.47
CA GLU A 109 -24.75 -12.84 -9.51
C GLU A 109 -24.50 -13.30 -8.06
N ASP A 110 -24.21 -14.60 -7.87
CA ASP A 110 -23.91 -15.17 -6.56
C ASP A 110 -22.55 -14.72 -5.99
N CYS A 111 -21.68 -14.15 -6.83
CA CYS A 111 -20.37 -13.67 -6.38
C CYS A 111 -20.49 -12.34 -5.62
N GLY A 112 -21.42 -11.47 -6.03
CA GLY A 112 -21.78 -10.19 -5.39
C GLY A 112 -20.70 -9.09 -5.42
N THR A 113 -19.45 -9.42 -5.06
CA THR A 113 -18.34 -8.48 -4.84
C THR A 113 -17.10 -8.81 -5.66
N GLY A 114 -17.13 -9.85 -6.49
CA GLY A 114 -15.99 -10.22 -7.31
C GLY A 114 -15.75 -9.27 -8.48
N TYR A 115 -14.49 -9.07 -8.82
CA TYR A 115 -14.05 -8.33 -10.01
C TYR A 115 -13.29 -9.26 -10.95
N GLY A 116 -13.39 -8.99 -12.24
CA GLY A 116 -12.78 -9.73 -13.34
C GLY A 116 -11.67 -8.95 -13.97
N VAL A 117 -10.54 -9.61 -14.05
CA VAL A 117 -9.30 -9.04 -14.59
C VAL A 117 -8.99 -9.76 -15.88
N GLU A 118 -8.38 -9.07 -16.84
CA GLU A 118 -8.11 -9.65 -18.14
C GLU A 118 -7.11 -10.81 -18.00
N SER A 119 -7.50 -11.98 -18.48
CA SER A 119 -6.70 -13.20 -18.41
C SER A 119 -6.07 -13.56 -19.76
N ALA A 120 -6.73 -13.24 -20.88
CA ALA A 120 -6.21 -13.37 -22.25
C ALA A 120 -7.26 -12.91 -23.28
N ALA A 121 -6.87 -12.11 -24.28
CA ALA A 121 -7.64 -11.87 -25.51
C ALA A 121 -9.15 -11.64 -25.27
N GLY A 122 -9.51 -10.68 -24.42
CA GLY A 122 -10.91 -10.33 -24.12
C GLY A 122 -11.62 -11.22 -23.08
N TRP A 123 -10.98 -12.30 -22.62
CA TRP A 123 -11.45 -13.10 -21.48
C TRP A 123 -11.05 -12.48 -20.16
N ARG A 124 -11.99 -12.46 -19.22
CA ARG A 124 -11.77 -12.04 -17.84
C ARG A 124 -11.94 -13.21 -16.88
N ARG A 125 -11.18 -13.20 -15.78
CA ARG A 125 -11.29 -14.18 -14.68
C ARG A 125 -11.55 -13.46 -13.37
N CYS A 126 -12.53 -13.92 -12.61
CA CYS A 126 -12.87 -13.33 -11.32
C CYS A 126 -11.84 -13.66 -10.25
N VAL A 127 -11.38 -12.65 -9.51
CA VAL A 127 -10.45 -12.79 -8.37
C VAL A 127 -11.09 -13.47 -7.14
N HIS A 128 -12.42 -13.52 -7.05
CA HIS A 128 -13.14 -14.02 -5.88
C HIS A 128 -13.71 -15.43 -6.10
N CYS A 129 -14.37 -15.67 -7.23
CA CYS A 129 -15.01 -16.96 -7.53
C CYS A 129 -14.34 -17.75 -8.67
N GLY A 130 -13.30 -17.20 -9.31
CA GLY A 130 -12.58 -17.87 -10.41
C GLY A 130 -13.36 -18.00 -11.72
N ARG A 131 -14.61 -17.49 -11.79
CA ARG A 131 -15.43 -17.55 -13.00
C ARG A 131 -14.76 -16.82 -14.16
N GLN A 132 -14.88 -17.36 -15.36
CA GLN A 132 -14.35 -16.77 -16.59
C GLN A 132 -15.50 -16.34 -17.51
N TRP A 133 -15.38 -15.18 -18.15
CA TRP A 133 -16.35 -14.66 -19.12
C TRP A 133 -15.67 -13.82 -20.20
N HIS A 134 -16.27 -13.75 -21.38
CA HIS A 134 -15.82 -12.89 -22.45
C HIS A 134 -16.48 -11.51 -22.35
N MET A 135 -15.83 -10.47 -22.88
CA MET A 135 -16.39 -9.11 -22.86
C MET A 135 -17.72 -9.01 -23.63
N ASP A 136 -17.85 -9.76 -24.71
CA ASP A 136 -19.06 -9.77 -25.54
C ASP A 136 -20.25 -10.47 -24.86
N ASP A 137 -20.01 -11.25 -23.81
CA ASP A 137 -21.08 -11.91 -23.04
C ASP A 137 -21.83 -10.94 -22.11
N VAL A 138 -21.38 -9.68 -22.03
CA VAL A 138 -21.88 -8.69 -21.05
C VAL A 138 -23.10 -7.91 -21.57
N ASP A 139 -23.48 -8.03 -22.84
CA ASP A 139 -24.70 -7.43 -23.40
C ASP A 139 -25.58 -8.48 -24.09
N SER A 140 -26.59 -8.97 -23.38
CA SER A 140 -27.74 -9.68 -23.93
C SER A 140 -28.96 -9.53 -23.00
N ASP A 141 -29.35 -8.29 -22.69
CA ASP A 141 -30.68 -7.94 -22.17
C ASP A 141 -31.05 -6.50 -22.56
#